data_AF-A0A414LL10-F1
#
_entry.id   AF-A0A414LL10-F1
#
_cell.length_a   1.000
_cell.length_b   1.000
_cell.length_c   1.000
_cell.angle_alpha   90.00
_cell.angle_beta   90.00
_cell.angle_gamma   90.00
#
_symmetry.space_group_name_H-M   'P 1'
#
loop_
_entity.id
_entity.type
_entity.pdbx_description
1 polymer ?
#
loop_
_entity_poly.entity_id
_entity_poly.type
_entity_poly.pdbx_seq_one_letter_code
_entity_poly.pdbx_strand_id
1 'polypeptide(L)' 'MLKTQERLNKNFVKLIREGVYELRASHNGNIYRAFFVFDDGNIVMLFNGFLKKTQKTPDNEIEKALKLKNEYYASKP' A
#
# COMPACT_ATOMS: atom_id res chain seq x y z
N MET A 1 -7.20 -15.17 -11.98
CA MET A 1 -5.93 -15.28 -11.23
C MET A 1 -5.01 -14.19 -11.75
N LEU A 2 -4.77 -13.11 -10.99
CA LEU A 2 -3.74 -12.15 -11.38
C LEU A 2 -2.44 -12.95 -11.43
N LYS A 3 -1.96 -13.22 -12.65
CA LYS A 3 -0.68 -13.88 -12.85
C LYS A 3 0.34 -13.00 -12.15
N THR A 4 1.03 -13.59 -11.19
CA THR A 4 2.20 -13.05 -10.51
C THR A 4 3.33 -12.91 -11.54
N GLN A 5 3.17 -12.00 -12.51
CA GLN A 5 4.20 -11.69 -13.50
C GLN A 5 5.08 -10.58 -12.94
N GLU A 6 6.24 -11.02 -12.49
CA GLU A 6 7.57 -10.44 -12.74
C GLU A 6 7.68 -8.91 -12.68
N ARG A 7 8.26 -8.44 -11.57
CA ARG A 7 8.66 -7.06 -11.29
C ARG A 7 7.47 -6.10 -11.19
N LEU A 8 6.94 -5.98 -9.96
CA LEU A 8 6.19 -4.80 -9.54
C LEU A 8 6.90 -3.55 -10.05
N ASN A 9 6.24 -2.83 -10.95
CA ASN A 9 6.81 -1.65 -11.55
C ASN A 9 7.02 -0.61 -10.45
N LYS A 10 8.29 -0.26 -10.17
CA LYS A 10 8.68 0.65 -9.09
C LYS A 10 8.04 2.05 -9.19
N ASN A 11 7.52 2.40 -10.37
CA ASN A 11 6.77 3.63 -10.58
C ASN A 11 5.38 3.58 -9.95
N PHE A 12 4.75 2.40 -9.91
CA PHE A 12 3.39 2.19 -9.42
C PHE A 12 3.32 1.51 -8.06
N VAL A 13 4.30 0.69 -7.71
CA VAL A 13 4.31 -0.03 -6.44
C VAL A 13 5.67 0.08 -5.77
N LYS A 14 5.66 0.36 -4.47
CA LYS A 14 6.87 0.44 -3.66
C LYS A 14 6.68 -0.32 -2.35
N LEU A 15 7.56 -1.25 -2.04
CA LEU A 15 7.65 -1.82 -0.69
C LEU A 15 8.11 -0.72 0.28
N ILE A 16 7.34 -0.48 1.34
CA ILE A 16 7.65 0.52 2.36
C ILE A 16 8.44 -0.12 3.50
N ARG A 17 7.78 -0.97 4.30
CA ARG A 17 8.41 -1.83 5.31
C ARG A 17 7.42 -2.89 5.80
N GLU A 18 7.93 -3.95 6.42
CA GLU A 18 7.15 -4.98 7.12
C GLU A 18 6.01 -5.58 6.29
N GLY A 19 6.25 -5.80 4.99
CA GLY A 19 5.26 -6.37 4.07
C GLY A 19 4.15 -5.42 3.62
N VAL A 20 4.19 -4.15 4.02
CA VAL A 20 3.28 -3.10 3.53
C VAL A 20 3.83 -2.49 2.24
N TYR A 21 2.99 -2.49 1.21
CA TYR A 21 3.27 -1.91 -0.10
C TYR A 21 2.49 -0.61 -0.28
N GLU A 22 3.10 0.36 -0.93
CA GLU A 22 2.49 1.61 -1.37
C GLU A 22 2.13 1.50 -2.86
N LEU A 23 0.84 1.69 -3.17
CA LEU A 23 0.34 1.99 -4.50
C LEU A 23 0.54 3.48 -4.81
N ARG A 24 1.06 3.77 -6.00
CA ARG A 24 1.45 5.11 -6.45
C ARG A 24 0.61 5.48 -7.67
N ALA A 25 -0.33 6.40 -7.48
CA ALA A 25 -1.15 6.95 -8.55
C ALA A 25 -0.94 8.46 -8.66
N SER A 26 -1.17 9.02 -9.85
CA SER A 26 -1.16 10.46 -10.08
C SER A 26 -2.16 10.83 -11.16
N HIS A 27 -2.94 11.88 -10.94
CA HIS A 27 -3.97 12.34 -11.87
C HIS A 27 -4.20 13.84 -11.69
N ASN A 28 -4.27 14.60 -12.79
CA ASN A 28 -4.48 16.06 -12.78
C ASN A 28 -3.56 16.82 -11.79
N GLY A 29 -2.27 16.49 -11.80
CA GLY A 29 -1.27 17.09 -10.89
C GLY A 29 -1.34 16.63 -9.43
N ASN A 30 -2.37 15.87 -9.06
CA ASN A 30 -2.51 15.30 -7.73
C ASN A 30 -1.79 13.96 -7.62
N ILE A 31 -1.17 13.72 -6.46
CA ILE A 31 -0.39 12.52 -6.17
C ILE A 31 -1.13 11.71 -5.10
N TYR A 32 -1.66 10.55 -5.45
CA TYR A 32 -2.41 9.69 -4.55
C TYR A 32 -1.58 8.49 -4.12
N ARG A 33 -1.68 8.12 -2.85
CA ARG A 33 -1.05 6.92 -2.28
C ARG A 33 -2.09 6.10 -1.54
N ALA A 34 -1.96 4.79 -1.63
CA ALA A 34 -2.75 3.84 -0.84
C ALA A 34 -1.84 2.70 -0.43
N PHE A 35 -2.17 2.02 0.67
CA PHE A 35 -1.37 0.91 1.14
C PHE A 35 -2.11 -0.42 0.97
N PHE A 36 -1.34 -1.48 0.77
CA PHE A 36 -1.87 -2.83 0.62
C PHE A 36 -0.85 -3.86 1.08
N VAL A 37 -1.32 -5.08 1.30
CA VAL A 37 -0.49 -6.27 1.53
C VAL A 37 -0.82 -7.36 0.52
N PHE A 38 0.12 -8.29 0.34
CA PHE A 38 -0.15 -9.55 -0.35
C PHE A 38 -0.51 -10.60 0.67
N ASP A 39 -1.62 -11.29 0.44
CA ASP A 39 -2.10 -12.37 1.30
C ASP A 39 -2.68 -13.50 0.44
N ASP A 40 -2.09 -14.70 0.52
CA ASP A 40 -2.47 -15.88 -0.27
C ASP A 40 -2.64 -15.61 -1.78
N GLY A 41 -1.75 -14.80 -2.35
CA GLY A 41 -1.79 -14.40 -3.76
C GLY A 41 -2.79 -13.30 -4.10
N ASN A 42 -3.51 -12.77 -3.11
CA ASN A 42 -4.46 -11.67 -3.25
C ASN A 42 -3.85 -10.34 -2.80
N ILE A 43 -4.36 -9.25 -3.36
CA ILE A 43 -4.08 -7.89 -2.90
C ILE A 43 -5.16 -7.51 -1.89
N VAL A 44 -4.74 -7.22 -0.66
CA VAL A 44 -5.61 -6.74 0.41
C VAL A 44 -5.35 -5.25 0.59
N MET A 45 -6.33 -4.42 0.22
CA MET A 45 -6.23 -2.97 0.39
C MET A 45 -6.41 -2.59 1.84
N LEU A 46 -5.43 -1.89 2.40
CA LEU A 46 -5.53 -1.23 3.68
C LEU A 46 -6.14 0.15 3.36
N PHE A 47 -7.41 0.38 3.71
CA PHE A 47 -8.21 1.53 3.26
C PHE A 47 -7.69 2.93 3.68
N ASN A 48 -6.43 3.06 4.08
CA ASN A 48 -5.74 4.32 4.35
C ASN A 48 -5.09 4.93 3.09
N GLY A 49 -5.92 5.28 2.11
CA GLY A 49 -5.51 6.09 0.96
C GLY A 49 -5.48 7.59 1.29
N PHE A 50 -4.52 8.34 0.73
CA PHE A 50 -4.39 9.77 0.98
C PHE A 50 -3.85 10.54 -0.25
N LEU A 51 -4.19 11.83 -0.31
CA LEU A 51 -3.58 12.80 -1.21
C LEU A 51 -2.24 13.26 -0.63
N LYS A 52 -1.15 12.94 -1.32
CA LYS A 52 0.22 13.26 -0.88
C LYS A 52 0.56 14.71 -1.23
N LYS A 53 0.73 15.52 -0.18
CA LYS A 53 1.14 16.93 -0.27
C LYS A 53 2.64 17.16 -0.02
N THR A 54 3.35 16.13 0.44
CA THR A 54 4.75 16.17 0.85
C THR A 54 5.65 15.38 -0.12
N GLN A 55 6.96 15.61 -0.10
CA GLN A 55 7.90 14.88 -0.98
C GLN A 55 8.05 13.39 -0.59
N LYS A 56 8.08 13.10 0.71
CA LYS A 56 8.09 11.73 1.26
C LYS A 56 6.70 11.35 1.78
N THR A 57 6.42 10.05 1.79
CA THR A 57 5.20 9.52 2.43
C THR A 57 5.29 9.76 3.93
N PRO A 58 4.32 10.45 4.54
CA PRO A 58 4.36 10.75 5.97
C PRO A 58 4.41 9.49 6.82
N ASP A 59 5.23 9.49 7.88
CA ASP A 59 5.42 8.30 8.73
C ASP A 59 4.14 7.89 9.47
N ASN A 60 3.30 8.85 9.86
CA ASN A 60 2.00 8.58 10.49
C ASN A 60 1.05 7.77 9.57
N GLU A 61 1.11 7.96 8.25
CA GLU A 61 0.31 7.18 7.30
C GLU A 61 0.85 5.74 7.16
N ILE A 62 2.18 5.57 7.29
CA ILE A 62 2.82 4.26 7.32
C ILE A 62 2.45 3.51 8.61
N GLU A 63 2.47 4.19 9.76
CA GLU A 63 2.07 3.61 11.05
C GLU A 63 0.60 3.17 11.05
N LYS A 64 -0.30 3.97 10.48
CA LYS A 64 -1.70 3.56 10.27
C LYS A 64 -1.80 2.32 9.41
N ALA A 65 -1.03 2.24 8.32
CA ALA A 65 -1.01 1.06 7.45
C ALA A 65 -0.57 -0.19 8.24
N LEU A 66 0.48 -0.08 9.05
CA LEU A 66 0.97 -1.19 9.87
C LEU A 66 -0.07 -1.64 10.91
N LYS A 67 -0.76 -0.69 11.54
CA LYS A 67 -1.85 -1.00 12.46
C LYS A 67 -2.99 -1.75 11.76
N LEU A 68 -3.45 -1.25 10.60
CA LEU A 68 -4.49 -1.90 9.80
C LEU A 68 -4.08 -3.29 9.32
N LYS A 69 -2.80 -3.47 8.94
CA LYS A 69 -2.25 -4.78 8.60
C LYS A 69 -2.36 -5.76 9.78
N ASN A 70 -1.95 -5.32 10.96
CA ASN A 70 -1.98 -6.15 12.16
C ASN A 70 -3.43 -6.49 12.55
N GLU A 71 -4.35 -5.53 12.47
CA GLU A 71 -5.78 -5.75 12.68
C GLU A 71 -6.35 -6.76 11.66
N TYR A 72 -6.01 -6.63 10.38
CA TYR A 72 -6.41 -7.55 9.33
C TYR A 72 -6.01 -9.00 9.67
N TYR A 73 -4.73 -9.24 9.97
CA TYR A 73 -4.26 -10.59 10.30
C TYR A 73 -4.79 -11.11 11.63
N ALA A 74 -5.02 -10.23 12.62
CA ALA A 74 -5.63 -10.63 13.89
C ALA A 74 -7.12 -11.01 13.74
N SER A 75 -7.81 -10.43 12.76
CA SER A 75 -9.21 -10.75 12.43
C SER A 75 -9.36 -11.94 11.47
N LYS A 76 -8.25 -12.43 10.90
CA LYS A 76 -8.28 -13.54 9.93
C LYS A 76 -8.56 -14.85 10.70
N PRO A 77 -9.58 -15.63 10.29
CA PRO A 77 -9.95 -16.88 10.94
C PRO A 77 -8.91 -17.98 10.75
#